data_AF-A0AA88B9J4-F1
#
_entry.id   AF-A0AA88B9J4-F1
#
_cell.length_a   1.000
_cell.length_b   1.000
_cell.length_c   1.000
_cell.angle_alpha   90.00
_cell.angle_beta   90.00
_cell.angle_gamma   90.00
#
_symmetry.space_group_name_H-M   'P 1'
#
loop_
_entity.id
_entity.type
_entity.pdbx_description
1 polymer ?
#
loop_
_entity_poly.entity_id
_entity_poly.type
_entity_poly.pdbx_seq_one_letter_code
_entity_poly.pdbx_strand_id
1 'polypeptide(L)'
;MAEVLVAALSGGTFGFEDCSSNFPGAKTSNAGQFILALDPGAGGNASFQGQLERLIAELKHAGSTRMPADNRYRRRQAVHESGMLSVDARNWARVLSLAED
;
A
#
# COMPACT_ATOMS: atom_id res chain seq x y z
N MET A 1 -12.43 12.43 4.94
CA MET A 1 -12.08 11.45 6.00
C MET A 1 -10.58 11.32 6.19
N ALA A 2 -9.79 11.07 5.13
CA ALA A 2 -8.33 10.98 5.24
C ALA A 2 -7.71 12.21 5.94
N GLU A 3 -7.98 13.43 5.47
CA GLU A 3 -7.50 14.67 6.10
C GLU A 3 -7.81 14.78 7.60
N VAL A 4 -8.98 14.27 8.05
CA VAL A 4 -9.35 14.32 9.47
C VAL A 4 -8.47 13.38 10.30
N LEU A 5 -8.27 12.15 9.85
CA LEU A 5 -7.49 11.16 10.60
C LEU A 5 -5.98 11.37 10.44
N VAL A 6 -5.55 11.79 9.26
CA VAL A 6 -4.15 11.86 8.87
C VAL A 6 -3.53 13.21 9.18
N ALA A 7 -4.26 14.32 9.05
CA ALA A 7 -3.76 15.66 9.36
C ALA A 7 -4.36 16.17 10.68
N ALA A 8 -5.68 16.39 10.76
CA ALA A 8 -6.31 17.01 11.92
C ALA A 8 -6.07 16.26 13.25
N LEU A 9 -6.22 14.94 13.26
CA LEU A 9 -6.05 14.10 14.45
C LEU A 9 -4.58 13.92 14.83
N SER A 10 -3.70 13.73 13.84
CA SER A 10 -2.28 13.46 14.10
C SER A 10 -1.47 14.74 14.38
N GLY A 11 -2.02 15.93 14.06
CA GLY A 11 -1.31 17.19 14.02
C GLY A 11 -0.46 17.39 12.75
N GLY A 12 -0.61 16.52 11.75
CA GLY A 12 0.05 16.67 10.45
C GLY A 12 -0.53 17.82 9.62
N THR A 13 0.22 18.25 8.61
CA THR A 13 -0.19 19.32 7.69
C THR A 13 -1.33 18.83 6.78
N PHE A 14 -2.37 19.64 6.61
CA PHE A 14 -3.41 19.35 5.62
C PHE A 14 -2.83 19.41 4.20
N GLY A 15 -3.39 18.63 3.27
CA GLY A 15 -2.91 18.62 1.89
C GLY A 15 -2.92 20.00 1.21
N PHE A 16 -3.81 20.90 1.62
CA PHE A 16 -3.90 22.28 1.09
C PHE A 16 -2.97 23.28 1.81
N GLU A 17 -2.38 22.91 2.94
CA GLU A 17 -1.40 23.72 3.67
C GLU A 17 0.04 23.37 3.29
N ASP A 18 0.22 22.26 2.56
CA ASP A 18 1.54 21.76 2.19
C ASP A 18 2.28 22.74 1.26
N CYS A 19 3.36 23.32 1.81
CA CYS A 19 4.25 24.24 1.12
C CYS A 19 5.49 23.56 0.53
N SER A 20 5.54 22.22 0.46
CA SER A 20 6.72 21.49 -0.03
C SER A 20 7.13 21.89 -1.45
N SER A 21 6.17 22.31 -2.29
CA SER A 21 6.44 22.83 -3.63
C SER A 21 7.29 24.10 -3.67
N ASN A 22 7.35 24.86 -2.57
CA ASN A 22 8.14 26.09 -2.46
C ASN A 22 9.64 25.83 -2.26
N PHE A 23 10.03 24.58 -1.97
CA PHE A 23 11.42 24.20 -1.71
C PHE A 23 12.01 23.50 -2.94
N PRO A 24 13.02 24.09 -3.62
CA PRO A 24 13.66 23.48 -4.78
C PRO A 24 14.17 22.06 -4.46
N GLY A 25 13.76 21.09 -5.28
CA GLY A 25 14.16 19.68 -5.12
C GLY A 25 13.26 18.85 -4.21
N ALA A 26 12.37 19.46 -3.41
CA ALA A 26 11.41 18.71 -2.61
C ALA A 26 10.36 18.01 -3.50
N LYS A 27 10.10 16.73 -3.22
CA LYS A 27 9.13 15.89 -3.93
C LYS A 27 8.17 15.13 -3.02
N THR A 28 8.37 15.21 -1.71
CA THR A 28 7.54 14.57 -0.69
C THR A 28 6.69 15.61 -0.01
N SER A 29 5.43 15.27 0.25
CA SER A 29 4.53 16.10 1.04
C SER A 29 4.84 15.97 2.54
N ASN A 30 4.73 17.06 3.30
CA ASN A 30 4.84 17.06 4.76
C ASN A 30 3.53 16.63 5.45
N ALA A 31 2.97 15.50 5.04
CA ALA A 31 1.72 14.98 5.56
C ALA A 31 1.90 14.17 6.87
N GLY A 32 0.81 13.72 7.46
CA GLY A 32 0.81 12.74 8.56
C GLY A 32 0.53 11.30 8.11
N GLN A 33 0.32 10.41 9.07
CA GLN A 33 -0.12 9.03 8.84
C GLN A 33 -1.07 8.58 9.96
N PHE A 34 -2.08 7.78 9.61
CA PHE A 34 -2.95 7.10 10.57
C PHE A 34 -2.96 5.60 10.30
N ILE A 35 -2.80 4.80 11.36
CA ILE A 35 -2.82 3.34 11.29
C ILE A 35 -3.87 2.82 12.26
N LEU A 36 -4.79 1.99 11.76
CA LEU A 36 -5.78 1.28 12.56
C LEU A 36 -5.54 -0.22 12.46
N ALA A 37 -5.28 -0.86 13.59
CA ALA A 37 -5.23 -2.31 13.71
C ALA A 37 -6.48 -2.79 14.47
N LEU A 38 -7.15 -3.81 13.92
CA LEU A 38 -8.31 -4.44 14.52
C LEU A 38 -8.01 -5.91 14.74
N ASP A 39 -8.21 -6.40 15.97
CA ASP A 39 -8.21 -7.82 16.26
C ASP A 39 -9.62 -8.38 16.04
N PRO A 40 -9.86 -9.18 14.99
CA PRO A 40 -11.18 -9.77 14.75
C PRO A 40 -11.58 -10.77 15.84
N GLY A 41 -10.63 -11.30 16.62
CA GLY A 41 -10.85 -12.25 17.70
C GLY A 41 -11.24 -11.61 19.04
N ALA A 42 -10.97 -10.31 19.24
CA ALA A 42 -11.15 -9.63 20.52
C ALA A 42 -12.60 -9.69 21.08
N GLY A 43 -13.60 -9.85 20.21
CA GLY A 43 -15.01 -10.02 20.60
C GLY A 43 -15.51 -11.46 20.67
N GLY A 44 -14.64 -12.47 20.60
CA GLY A 44 -15.01 -13.88 20.58
C GLY A 44 -15.53 -14.40 19.24
N ASN A 45 -15.34 -13.64 18.15
CA ASN A 45 -15.78 -14.05 16.81
C ASN A 45 -14.80 -15.05 16.17
N ALA A 46 -14.97 -16.33 16.47
CA ALA A 46 -14.20 -17.40 15.83
C ALA A 46 -14.50 -17.61 14.34
N SER A 47 -15.55 -16.97 13.78
CA SER A 47 -16.03 -17.22 12.41
C SER A 47 -15.44 -16.29 11.35
N PHE A 48 -14.67 -15.26 11.74
CA PHE A 48 -14.21 -14.21 10.83
C PHE A 48 -13.53 -14.75 9.56
N GLN A 49 -12.62 -15.71 9.71
CA GLN A 49 -11.91 -16.29 8.57
C GLN A 49 -12.87 -17.00 7.60
N GLY A 50 -13.74 -17.87 8.10
CA GLY A 50 -14.71 -18.59 7.26
C GLY A 50 -15.71 -17.66 6.56
N GLN A 51 -16.11 -16.58 7.23
CA GLN A 51 -16.95 -15.54 6.63
C GLN A 51 -16.23 -14.82 5.49
N LEU A 52 -14.94 -14.50 5.67
CA LEU A 52 -14.12 -13.86 4.65
C LEU A 52 -13.91 -14.77 3.43
N GLU A 53 -13.64 -16.06 3.65
CA GLU A 53 -13.53 -17.06 2.58
C GLU A 53 -14.83 -17.17 1.78
N ARG A 54 -15.98 -17.22 2.47
CA ARG A 54 -17.29 -17.23 1.82
C ARG A 54 -17.52 -15.96 1.00
N LEU A 55 -17.23 -14.78 1.54
CA LEU A 55 -17.35 -13.52 0.80
C LEU A 55 -16.53 -13.55 -0.49
N ILE A 56 -15.28 -14.01 -0.43
CA ILE A 56 -14.41 -14.11 -1.61
C ILE A 56 -14.99 -15.08 -2.64
N ALA A 57 -15.54 -16.22 -2.20
CA ALA A 57 -16.18 -17.19 -3.10
C ALA A 57 -17.41 -16.58 -3.80
N GLU A 58 -18.27 -15.88 -3.08
CA GLU A 58 -19.45 -15.22 -3.64
C GLU A 58 -19.06 -14.12 -4.65
N LEU A 59 -18.03 -13.31 -4.34
CA LEU A 59 -17.53 -12.29 -5.28
C LEU A 59 -17.02 -12.92 -6.59
N LYS A 60 -16.33 -14.06 -6.50
CA LYS A 60 -15.88 -14.80 -7.69
C LYS A 60 -17.07 -15.37 -8.45
N HIS A 61 -18.05 -15.94 -7.76
CA HIS A 61 -19.27 -16.47 -8.37
C HIS A 61 -20.06 -15.37 -9.10
N ALA A 62 -20.10 -14.16 -8.55
CA ALA A 62 -20.70 -12.98 -9.16
C ALA A 62 -19.92 -12.40 -10.36
N GLY A 63 -18.82 -13.06 -10.78
CA GLY A 63 -18.05 -12.67 -11.96
C GLY A 63 -16.89 -11.72 -11.68
N SER A 64 -16.51 -11.48 -10.42
CA SER A 64 -15.31 -10.71 -10.12
C SER A 64 -14.06 -11.48 -10.54
N THR A 65 -13.39 -10.96 -11.57
CA THR A 65 -12.19 -11.57 -12.17
C THR A 65 -10.89 -11.20 -11.45
N ARG A 66 -10.95 -10.26 -10.49
CA ARG A 66 -9.79 -9.75 -9.77
C ARG A 66 -10.16 -9.33 -8.35
N MET A 67 -9.38 -9.79 -7.37
CA MET A 67 -9.44 -9.33 -6.00
C MET A 67 -8.45 -8.17 -5.76
N PRO A 68 -8.72 -7.32 -4.75
CA PRO A 68 -7.74 -6.37 -4.26
C PRO A 68 -6.39 -7.05 -3.99
N ALA A 69 -5.31 -6.40 -4.44
CA ALA A 69 -3.93 -6.87 -4.33
C ALA A 69 -3.49 -8.09 -5.17
N ASP A 70 -4.35 -8.75 -5.98
CA ASP A 70 -3.95 -9.91 -6.81
C ASP A 70 -2.66 -9.71 -7.62
N ASN A 71 -2.52 -8.57 -8.28
CA ASN A 71 -1.32 -8.25 -9.06
C ASN A 71 -0.06 -8.19 -8.18
N ARG A 72 -0.18 -7.71 -6.93
CA ARG A 72 0.94 -7.64 -5.99
C ARG A 72 1.34 -9.05 -5.55
N TYR A 73 0.36 -9.90 -5.22
CA TYR A 73 0.62 -11.29 -4.83
C TYR A 73 1.25 -12.09 -5.97
N ARG A 74 0.71 -12.00 -7.19
CA ARG A 74 1.26 -12.69 -8.36
C ARG A 74 2.71 -12.27 -8.66
N ARG A 75 3.00 -10.96 -8.61
CA ARG A 75 4.36 -10.44 -8.83
C ARG A 75 5.32 -10.91 -7.72
N ARG A 76 4.88 -10.90 -6.46
CA ARG A 76 5.68 -11.40 -5.33
C ARG A 76 6.00 -12.88 -5.49
N GLN A 77 5.01 -13.70 -5.85
CA GLN A 77 5.19 -15.13 -6.10
C GLN A 77 6.18 -15.37 -7.25
N ALA A 78 6.02 -14.68 -8.38
CA ALA A 78 6.91 -14.82 -9.53
C ALA A 78 8.38 -14.47 -9.18
N VAL A 79 8.60 -13.41 -8.39
CA VAL A 79 9.94 -13.04 -7.92
C VAL A 79 10.49 -14.10 -6.95
N HIS A 80 9.66 -14.61 -6.05
CA HIS A 80 10.06 -15.66 -5.10
C HIS A 80 10.44 -16.97 -5.80
N GLU A 81 9.71 -17.37 -6.84
CA GLU A 81 9.95 -18.60 -7.59
C GLU A 81 11.14 -18.49 -8.55
N SER A 82 11.29 -17.35 -9.24
CA SER A 82 12.37 -17.13 -10.20
C SER A 82 13.69 -16.69 -9.54
N GLY A 83 13.64 -16.16 -8.31
CA GLY A 83 14.76 -15.47 -7.68
C GLY A 83 15.17 -14.17 -8.39
N MET A 84 14.37 -13.69 -9.35
CA MET A 84 14.71 -12.56 -10.21
C MET A 84 13.64 -11.47 -10.17
N LEU A 85 14.08 -10.21 -10.13
CA LEU A 85 13.23 -9.05 -10.31
C LEU A 85 13.55 -8.39 -11.66
N SER A 86 12.58 -8.36 -12.56
CA SER A 86 12.70 -7.61 -13.80
C SER A 86 12.62 -6.11 -13.51
N VAL A 87 13.66 -5.38 -13.89
CA VAL A 87 13.76 -3.92 -13.78
C VAL A 87 14.14 -3.33 -15.14
N ASP A 88 13.74 -2.09 -15.38
CA ASP A 88 14.16 -1.37 -16.58
C ASP A 88 15.67 -1.11 -16.55
N ALA A 89 16.37 -1.40 -17.66
CA ALA A 89 17.84 -1.34 -17.72
C ALA A 89 18.38 0.08 -17.49
N ARG A 90 17.67 1.12 -17.97
CA ARG A 90 18.08 2.51 -17.76
C ARG A 90 17.95 2.90 -16.29
N ASN A 91 16.85 2.54 -15.65
CA ASN A 91 16.66 2.78 -14.22
C ASN A 91 17.66 1.97 -13.37
N TRP A 92 17.99 0.74 -13.77
CA TRP A 92 19.00 -0.06 -13.08
C TRP A 92 20.38 0.60 -13.13
N ALA A 93 20.82 1.02 -14.32
CA ALA A 93 22.09 1.74 -14.46
C ALA A 93 22.11 3.03 -13.64
N ARG A 94 20.99 3.77 -13.59
CA ARG A 94 20.87 4.98 -12.76
C ARG A 94 20.95 4.69 -11.26
N VAL A 95 20.35 3.60 -10.78
CA VAL A 95 20.46 3.22 -9.37
C VAL A 95 21.90 2.85 -9.02
N LEU A 96 22.60 2.14 -9.92
CA LEU A 96 24.01 1.80 -9.72
C LEU A 96 24.91 3.04 -9.64
N SER A 97 24.72 4.03 -10.53
CA SER A 97 25.53 5.25 -10.47
C SER A 97 25.33 6.03 -9.16
N LEU A 98 24.11 6.02 -8.61
CA LEU A 98 23.81 6.68 -7.33
C LEU A 98 24.40 5.95 -6.11
N ALA A 99 24.84 4.70 -6.25
CA ALA A 99 25.45 3.92 -5.17
C ALA A 99 26.97 4.10 -5.10
N GLU A 100 27.59 4.63 -6.16
CA GLU A 100 29.03 4.91 -6.23
C GLU A 100 29.38 6.33 -5.77
N ASP A 101 28.39 7.23 -5.72
CA ASP A 101 28.46 8.60 -5.17
C ASP A 101 28.37 8.59 -3.63
#